data_AF-A0A644W1V8-F1
#
_entry.id   AF-A0A644W1V8-F1
#
_cell.length_a   1.000
_cell.length_b   1.000
_cell.length_c   1.000
_cell.angle_alpha   90.00
_cell.angle_beta   90.00
_cell.angle_gamma   90.00
#
_symmetry.space_group_name_H-M   'P 1'
#
loop_
_entity.id
_entity.type
_entity.pdbx_description
1 polymer ?
#
loop_
_entity_poly.entity_id
_entity_poly.type
_entity_poly.pdbx_seq_one_letter_code
_entity_poly.pdbx_strand_id
1 'polypeptide(L)'
;MNLVPDKSVHLVITSPPYWQLKDYGTENQIGYHEDYETYINNLNLVWNECYRVLDNGCRLCINIGDQFARAVYYGRYKVIPIRTEIIKFCESIGFDYMGAIIWQKQTTTNTTGGASLMGSFPTPRNGILSIDYEFILIFKKLGTSKSKVSKEIKEQSKMTTEEWKEYFAGHWNFGGAKQDGHIAMFPEELPKRLIKMFAFKGETVLDPFMGSGTTSLAARNLERNSIGYEINPEFIEIAKEKLNINQSDIAGTTYEFLKDEINIDTEKELDNLPYRFVDFQNLDKKIDPKKLQFGSKIDKNSGQREEYFTVKEIISPVLVKLNNDLIVRLIGIKEKKSANGSAKQFLFDKTKGQKVFMKFDNQKYDDQNNLMCYLYLKNKTFLNAHLIKEGLAEPDTQFEFKYKEKFINLLNTTDAQ
;
A
#
# COMPACT_ATOMS: atom_id res chain seq x y z
N MET A 1 -3.99 19.40 -13.49
CA MET A 1 -4.84 18.87 -14.58
C MET A 1 -5.18 20.02 -15.52
N ASN A 2 -4.20 20.49 -16.30
CA ASN A 2 -4.27 21.79 -16.99
C ASN A 2 -5.20 21.77 -18.21
N LEU A 3 -5.36 20.59 -18.82
CA LEU A 3 -6.23 20.40 -19.99
C LEU A 3 -7.72 20.31 -19.63
N VAL A 4 -8.06 20.22 -18.34
CA VAL A 4 -9.46 20.10 -17.88
C VAL A 4 -9.98 21.46 -17.41
N PRO A 5 -11.01 22.02 -18.07
CA PRO A 5 -11.59 23.30 -17.68
C PRO A 5 -12.25 23.25 -16.29
N ASP A 6 -12.32 24.40 -15.63
CA ASP A 6 -13.05 24.57 -14.38
C ASP A 6 -14.51 24.12 -14.51
N LYS A 7 -15.01 23.40 -13.49
CA LYS A 7 -16.42 22.98 -13.39
C LYS A 7 -16.95 22.27 -14.65
N SER A 8 -16.10 21.46 -15.30
CA SER A 8 -16.44 20.71 -16.51
C SER A 8 -16.76 19.23 -16.26
N VAL A 9 -16.40 18.68 -15.09
CA VAL A 9 -16.65 17.28 -14.73
C VAL A 9 -17.79 17.16 -13.73
N HIS A 10 -18.52 16.04 -13.75
CA HIS A 10 -19.77 15.86 -12.99
C HIS A 10 -19.65 14.79 -11.89
N LEU A 11 -18.60 13.97 -11.95
CA LEU A 11 -18.32 12.95 -10.95
C LEU A 11 -16.82 12.63 -10.98
N VAL A 12 -16.17 12.54 -9.82
CA VAL A 12 -14.79 12.03 -9.72
C VAL A 12 -14.81 10.62 -9.10
N ILE A 13 -14.36 9.67 -9.91
CA ILE A 13 -14.05 8.25 -9.74
C ILE A 13 -12.61 7.89 -9.46
N THR A 14 -12.12 7.62 -8.23
CA THR A 14 -10.71 7.20 -8.13
C THR A 14 -10.31 6.35 -6.94
N SER A 15 -9.10 5.80 -7.02
CA SER A 15 -8.37 5.15 -5.94
C SER A 15 -6.92 5.65 -5.99
N PRO A 16 -6.44 6.41 -5.00
CA PRO A 16 -5.07 6.91 -5.01
C PRO A 16 -4.05 5.77 -4.96
N PRO A 17 -2.82 6.01 -5.44
CA PRO A 17 -1.75 5.02 -5.35
C PRO A 17 -1.45 4.69 -3.88
N TYR A 18 -1.41 3.41 -3.54
CA TYR A 18 -1.15 2.99 -2.17
C TYR A 18 0.27 3.37 -1.70
N TRP A 19 0.37 4.10 -0.59
CA TRP A 19 1.64 4.50 0.02
C TRP A 19 2.56 3.29 0.27
N GLN A 20 3.76 3.32 -0.33
CA GLN A 20 4.83 2.32 -0.19
C GLN A 20 4.44 0.85 -0.45
N LEU A 21 3.27 0.58 -1.03
CA LEU A 21 2.76 -0.79 -1.24
C LEU A 21 3.02 -1.30 -2.65
N LYS A 22 2.97 -0.43 -3.66
CA LYS A 22 3.14 -0.80 -5.06
C LYS A 22 4.07 0.18 -5.75
N ASP A 23 5.00 -0.39 -6.50
CA ASP A 23 5.83 0.32 -7.44
C ASP A 23 5.14 0.25 -8.81
N TYR A 24 4.67 1.38 -9.30
CA TYR A 24 4.02 1.56 -10.59
C TYR A 24 5.02 1.88 -11.71
N GLY A 25 6.33 1.71 -11.48
CA GLY A 25 7.34 1.75 -12.53
C GLY A 25 7.73 3.14 -13.02
N THR A 26 7.40 4.19 -12.26
CA THR A 26 7.78 5.58 -12.59
C THR A 26 8.41 6.26 -11.37
N GLU A 27 9.50 7.00 -11.59
CA GLU A 27 10.20 7.72 -10.50
C GLU A 27 9.32 8.83 -9.89
N ASN A 28 8.44 9.42 -10.71
CA ASN A 28 7.55 10.52 -10.31
C ASN A 28 6.21 10.03 -9.72
N GLN A 29 6.09 8.75 -9.34
CA GLN A 29 4.88 8.23 -8.72
C GLN A 29 4.69 8.78 -7.30
N ILE A 30 3.46 9.14 -6.96
CA ILE A 30 3.09 9.49 -5.58
C ILE A 30 3.10 8.22 -4.72
N GLY A 31 3.80 8.28 -3.59
CA GLY A 31 3.71 7.35 -2.47
C GLY A 31 4.75 6.23 -2.35
N TYR A 32 5.41 5.76 -3.40
CA TYR A 32 6.30 4.59 -3.27
C TYR A 32 7.68 4.94 -2.66
N HIS A 33 8.21 6.11 -2.99
CA HIS A 33 9.51 6.63 -2.52
C HIS A 33 9.39 7.78 -1.53
N GLU A 34 8.18 8.09 -1.10
CA GLU A 34 7.87 9.24 -0.25
C GLU A 34 7.67 8.80 1.20
N ASP A 35 8.06 9.66 2.14
CA ASP A 35 7.56 9.57 3.51
C ASP A 35 6.04 9.81 3.55
N TYR A 36 5.44 9.58 4.71
CA TYR A 36 3.99 9.67 4.85
C TYR A 36 3.49 11.11 4.65
N GLU A 37 4.30 12.08 5.07
CA GLU A 37 3.97 13.49 5.00
C GLU A 37 3.89 13.99 3.56
N THR A 38 4.96 13.75 2.80
CA THR A 38 5.08 14.08 1.38
C THR A 38 3.97 13.41 0.57
N TYR A 39 3.69 12.14 0.84
CA TYR A 39 2.61 11.40 0.19
C TYR A 39 1.24 12.07 0.37
N ILE A 40 0.86 12.41 1.60
CA ILE A 40 -0.42 13.07 1.88
C ILE A 40 -0.47 14.45 1.22
N ASN A 41 0.60 15.23 1.31
CA ASN A 41 0.66 16.56 0.72
C ASN A 41 0.59 16.53 -0.82
N ASN A 42 1.19 15.54 -1.48
CA ASN A 42 1.06 15.36 -2.93
C ASN A 42 -0.35 14.94 -3.36
N LEU A 43 -1.03 14.10 -2.56
CA LEU A 43 -2.46 13.81 -2.79
C LEU A 43 -3.33 15.07 -2.66
N ASN A 44 -3.02 15.96 -1.71
CA ASN A 44 -3.77 17.20 -1.49
C ASN A 44 -3.75 18.12 -2.72
N LEU A 45 -2.66 18.17 -3.48
CA LEU A 45 -2.61 18.88 -4.76
C LEU A 45 -3.64 18.34 -5.76
N VAL A 46 -3.77 17.01 -5.83
CA VAL A 46 -4.75 16.35 -6.70
C VAL A 46 -6.18 16.64 -6.23
N TRP A 47 -6.45 16.58 -4.92
CA TRP A 47 -7.77 16.90 -4.37
C TRP A 47 -8.17 18.36 -4.61
N ASN A 48 -7.22 19.28 -4.54
CA ASN A 48 -7.43 20.69 -4.86
C ASN A 48 -7.83 20.87 -6.34
N GLU A 49 -7.13 20.18 -7.25
CA GLU A 49 -7.48 20.18 -8.67
C GLU A 49 -8.83 19.51 -8.95
N CYS A 50 -9.15 18.40 -8.27
CA CYS A 50 -10.47 17.78 -8.32
C CYS A 50 -11.57 18.75 -7.89
N TYR A 51 -11.34 19.56 -6.85
CA TYR A 51 -12.28 20.59 -6.45
C TYR A 51 -12.47 21.64 -7.55
N ARG A 52 -11.40 22.13 -8.19
CA ARG A 52 -11.49 23.13 -9.27
C ARG A 52 -12.34 22.62 -10.45
N VAL A 53 -12.05 21.42 -10.95
CA VAL A 53 -12.66 20.88 -12.18
C VAL A 53 -14.08 20.35 -11.99
N LEU A 54 -14.45 19.93 -10.78
CA LEU A 54 -15.79 19.39 -10.48
C LEU A 54 -16.85 20.50 -10.49
N ASP A 55 -18.00 20.24 -11.12
CA ASP A 55 -19.13 21.17 -11.10
C ASP A 55 -19.79 21.24 -9.70
N ASN A 56 -20.49 22.34 -9.44
CA ASN A 56 -21.19 22.55 -8.19
C ASN A 56 -22.35 21.55 -8.02
N GLY A 57 -22.50 20.99 -6.81
CA GLY A 57 -23.52 19.99 -6.50
C GLY A 57 -23.14 18.55 -6.85
N CYS A 58 -22.03 18.36 -7.56
CA CYS A 58 -21.47 17.08 -7.95
C CYS A 58 -20.58 16.47 -6.85
N ARG A 59 -20.09 15.24 -7.09
CA ARG A 59 -19.43 14.44 -6.05
C ARG A 59 -18.02 13.98 -6.45
N LEU A 60 -17.18 13.87 -5.43
CA LEU A 60 -15.88 13.21 -5.46
C LEU A 60 -15.97 11.93 -4.63
N CYS A 61 -15.65 10.79 -5.24
CA CYS A 61 -15.68 9.47 -4.64
C CYS A 61 -14.28 8.86 -4.67
N ILE A 62 -13.74 8.56 -3.48
CA ILE A 62 -12.37 8.08 -3.31
C ILE A 62 -12.40 6.71 -2.63
N ASN A 63 -12.00 5.67 -3.35
CA ASN A 63 -11.76 4.35 -2.77
C ASN A 63 -10.38 4.29 -2.12
N ILE A 64 -10.31 4.08 -0.81
CA ILE A 64 -9.06 4.05 -0.04
C ILE A 64 -9.14 3.01 1.09
N GLY A 65 -8.07 2.22 1.22
CA GLY A 65 -7.85 1.36 2.39
C GLY A 65 -6.88 2.00 3.37
N ASP A 66 -7.20 1.94 4.67
CA ASP A 66 -6.20 2.24 5.70
C ASP A 66 -5.10 1.17 5.66
N GLN A 67 -3.85 1.60 5.80
CA GLN A 67 -2.70 0.72 5.58
C GLN A 67 -2.17 0.13 6.88
N PHE A 68 -1.89 -1.17 6.89
CA PHE A 68 -1.25 -1.81 8.03
C PHE A 68 0.28 -1.71 7.97
N ALA A 69 0.84 -0.85 8.81
CA ALA A 69 2.28 -0.72 9.03
C ALA A 69 2.79 -1.86 9.92
N ARG A 70 3.71 -2.67 9.39
CA ARG A 70 4.32 -3.79 10.12
C ARG A 70 5.52 -3.34 10.94
N ALA A 71 5.67 -3.92 12.12
CA ALA A 71 6.80 -3.62 13.02
C ALA A 71 8.17 -3.89 12.40
N VAL A 72 8.27 -4.84 11.47
CA VAL A 72 9.53 -5.12 10.78
C VAL A 72 9.95 -3.98 9.85
N TYR A 73 9.04 -3.17 9.32
CA TYR A 73 9.41 -2.04 8.46
C TYR A 73 9.47 -0.71 9.23
N TYR A 74 8.57 -0.54 10.21
CA TYR A 74 8.34 0.75 10.89
C TYR A 74 8.60 0.70 12.41
N GLY A 75 9.21 -0.36 12.91
CA GLY A 75 9.53 -0.55 14.34
C GLY A 75 8.35 -0.99 15.22
N ARG A 76 7.11 -0.64 14.88
CA ARG A 76 5.88 -1.05 15.58
C ARG A 76 4.73 -1.40 14.64
N TYR A 77 3.73 -2.12 15.14
CA TYR A 77 2.47 -2.34 14.41
C TYR A 77 1.56 -1.12 14.56
N LYS A 78 1.02 -0.62 13.44
CA LYS A 78 0.08 0.50 13.43
C LYS A 78 -0.80 0.44 12.20
N VAL A 79 -2.05 0.87 12.32
CA VAL A 79 -2.88 1.22 11.15
C VAL A 79 -2.65 2.68 10.83
N ILE A 80 -2.30 2.98 9.58
CA ILE A 80 -2.12 4.33 9.06
C ILE A 80 -3.46 4.80 8.52
N PRO A 81 -4.10 5.79 9.17
CA PRO A 81 -5.45 6.22 8.83
C PRO A 81 -5.44 7.22 7.66
N ILE A 82 -5.02 6.77 6.47
CA ILE A 82 -4.87 7.61 5.26
C ILE A 82 -6.18 8.34 4.97
N ARG A 83 -7.32 7.66 5.12
CA ARG A 83 -8.64 8.23 4.88
C ARG A 83 -8.92 9.49 5.72
N THR A 84 -8.38 9.56 6.94
CA THR A 84 -8.65 10.66 7.87
C THR A 84 -8.01 11.95 7.38
N GLU A 85 -6.80 11.87 6.84
CA GLU A 85 -6.10 13.05 6.32
C GLU A 85 -6.74 13.52 5.00
N ILE A 86 -7.20 12.59 4.14
CA ILE A 86 -8.00 12.94 2.95
C ILE A 86 -9.30 13.66 3.36
N ILE A 87 -10.05 13.15 4.34
CA ILE A 87 -11.28 13.79 4.81
C ILE A 87 -11.03 15.22 5.29
N LYS A 88 -10.03 15.41 6.17
CA LYS A 88 -9.69 16.74 6.69
C LYS A 88 -9.32 17.71 5.58
N PHE A 89 -8.51 17.27 4.61
CA PHE A 89 -8.09 18.12 3.51
C PHE A 89 -9.26 18.51 2.61
N CYS A 90 -10.07 17.54 2.16
CA CYS A 90 -11.24 17.81 1.33
C CYS A 90 -12.21 18.79 2.01
N GLU A 91 -12.49 18.63 3.31
CA GLU A 91 -13.29 19.57 4.09
C GLU A 91 -12.69 20.99 4.08
N SER A 92 -11.37 21.11 4.24
CA SER A 92 -10.69 22.40 4.29
C SER A 92 -10.73 23.20 2.98
N ILE A 93 -10.82 22.53 1.82
CA ILE A 93 -10.96 23.18 0.51
C ILE A 93 -12.43 23.43 0.11
N GLY A 94 -13.39 23.07 0.98
CA GLY A 94 -14.80 23.39 0.82
C GLY A 94 -15.68 22.28 0.24
N PHE A 95 -15.25 21.01 0.31
CA PHE A 95 -16.15 19.88 0.15
C PHE A 95 -16.93 19.60 1.43
N ASP A 96 -18.18 19.14 1.29
CA ASP A 96 -18.92 18.50 2.39
C ASP A 96 -18.69 16.98 2.36
N TYR A 97 -18.20 16.40 3.45
CA TYR A 97 -18.12 14.96 3.65
C TYR A 97 -19.52 14.38 3.89
N MET A 98 -19.96 13.53 2.96
CA MET A 98 -21.29 12.92 2.96
C MET A 98 -21.31 11.54 3.63
N GLY A 99 -20.19 11.12 4.23
CA GLY A 99 -20.00 9.77 4.76
C GLY A 99 -19.17 8.87 3.83
N ALA A 100 -19.09 7.60 4.19
CA ALA A 100 -18.36 6.59 3.44
C ALA A 100 -19.16 5.29 3.32
N ILE A 101 -18.99 4.61 2.19
CA ILE A 101 -19.44 3.23 2.03
C ILE A 101 -18.30 2.30 2.44
N ILE A 102 -18.60 1.30 3.26
CA ILE A 102 -17.65 0.25 3.62
C ILE A 102 -17.74 -0.84 2.56
N TRP A 103 -16.71 -0.95 1.72
CA TRP A 103 -16.61 -2.02 0.73
C TRP A 103 -15.88 -3.21 1.33
N GLN A 104 -16.65 -4.25 1.65
CA GLN A 104 -16.16 -5.53 2.13
C GLN A 104 -15.69 -6.39 0.95
N LYS A 105 -14.37 -6.63 0.88
CA LYS A 105 -13.79 -7.49 -0.15
C LYS A 105 -13.92 -8.93 0.31
N GLN A 106 -14.76 -9.73 -0.36
CA GLN A 106 -14.78 -11.18 -0.15
C GLN A 106 -13.38 -11.74 -0.47
N THR A 107 -12.55 -11.94 0.55
CA THR A 107 -11.16 -12.36 0.38
C THR A 107 -10.88 -13.59 1.23
N THR A 108 -10.24 -14.56 0.60
CA THR A 108 -9.61 -15.70 1.26
C THR A 108 -8.30 -15.23 1.89
N THR A 109 -8.37 -14.46 2.99
CA THR A 109 -7.26 -14.21 3.94
C THR A 109 -5.85 -13.98 3.34
N ASN A 110 -5.76 -13.44 2.12
CA ASN A 110 -4.51 -13.25 1.38
C ASN A 110 -4.53 -11.95 0.58
N THR A 111 -5.20 -10.92 1.10
CA THR A 111 -4.94 -9.54 0.67
C THR A 111 -3.49 -9.18 1.00
N THR A 112 -2.89 -8.37 0.14
CA THR A 112 -1.59 -7.72 0.33
C THR A 112 -1.55 -7.05 1.70
N GLY A 113 -0.92 -7.72 2.66
CA GLY A 113 -1.11 -7.45 4.09
C GLY A 113 -1.04 -8.71 4.96
N GLY A 114 -1.26 -9.90 4.37
CA GLY A 114 -1.07 -11.20 5.05
C GLY A 114 -2.10 -11.41 6.15
N ALA A 115 -3.29 -11.87 5.79
CA ALA A 115 -4.37 -12.16 6.72
C ALA A 115 -4.24 -13.57 7.34
N SER A 116 -3.11 -13.83 8.00
CA SER A 116 -3.18 -14.62 9.22
C SER A 116 -3.51 -13.65 10.35
N LEU A 117 -4.56 -13.87 11.15
CA LEU A 117 -4.83 -13.13 12.38
C LEU A 117 -3.52 -13.00 13.18
N MET A 118 -2.89 -11.82 13.09
CA MET A 118 -1.60 -11.57 13.71
C MET A 118 -1.82 -11.28 15.18
N GLY A 119 -0.87 -11.69 16.00
CA GLY A 119 -0.98 -11.54 17.45
C GLY A 119 -0.62 -12.81 18.18
N SER A 120 -0.80 -12.80 19.49
CA SER A 120 -0.44 -13.91 20.36
C SER A 120 -1.47 -15.05 20.29
N PHE A 121 -1.83 -15.56 19.11
CA PHE A 121 -2.80 -16.67 19.00
C PHE A 121 -2.34 -17.90 19.80
N PRO A 122 -3.22 -18.55 20.59
CA PRO A 122 -4.63 -18.25 20.85
C PRO A 122 -4.89 -17.33 22.06
N THR A 123 -3.85 -16.75 22.66
CA THR A 123 -3.94 -15.91 23.86
C THR A 123 -4.49 -14.48 23.59
N PRO A 124 -5.34 -13.93 24.48
CA PRO A 124 -6.28 -12.86 24.11
C PRO A 124 -5.79 -11.39 24.22
N ARG A 125 -4.49 -11.04 24.22
CA ARG A 125 -4.06 -9.64 24.49
C ARG A 125 -3.60 -8.82 23.28
N ASN A 126 -2.94 -9.47 22.33
CA ASN A 126 -2.25 -8.78 21.23
C ASN A 126 -2.83 -9.15 19.85
N GLY A 127 -4.07 -9.62 19.81
CA GLY A 127 -4.76 -9.94 18.56
C GLY A 127 -4.97 -8.68 17.72
N ILE A 128 -4.66 -8.76 16.43
CA ILE A 128 -4.83 -7.68 15.46
C ILE A 128 -6.00 -8.03 14.56
N LEU A 129 -6.90 -7.07 14.37
CA LEU A 129 -8.06 -7.24 13.50
C LEU A 129 -7.62 -7.44 12.05
N SER A 130 -8.26 -8.38 11.36
CA SER A 130 -8.17 -8.47 9.91
C SER A 130 -8.84 -7.25 9.29
N ILE A 131 -8.14 -6.57 8.38
CA ILE A 131 -8.69 -5.46 7.60
C ILE A 131 -8.95 -6.00 6.20
N ASP A 132 -10.19 -6.42 5.96
CA ASP A 132 -10.67 -7.00 4.71
C ASP A 132 -11.69 -6.10 3.99
N TYR A 133 -11.72 -4.82 4.37
CA TYR A 133 -12.55 -3.79 3.78
C TYR A 133 -11.74 -2.57 3.33
N GLU A 134 -12.31 -1.80 2.43
CA GLU A 134 -11.86 -0.47 2.02
C GLU A 134 -13.01 0.54 2.22
N PHE A 135 -12.68 1.82 2.24
CA PHE A 135 -13.65 2.91 2.35
C PHE A 135 -13.81 3.59 1.00
N ILE A 136 -15.06 3.79 0.58
CA ILE A 136 -15.40 4.69 -0.52
C ILE A 136 -15.89 5.98 0.11
N LEU A 137 -14.99 6.95 0.24
CA LEU A 137 -15.29 8.28 0.78
C LEU A 137 -16.15 9.04 -0.23
N ILE A 138 -17.18 9.76 0.24
CA ILE A 138 -18.07 10.55 -0.60
C ILE A 138 -18.02 11.99 -0.15
N PHE A 139 -17.64 12.88 -1.06
CA PHE A 139 -17.60 14.32 -0.87
C PHE A 139 -18.53 15.01 -1.86
N LYS A 140 -19.18 16.09 -1.44
CA LYS A 140 -20.05 16.90 -2.29
C LYS A 140 -19.48 18.31 -2.41
N LYS A 141 -19.32 18.80 -3.63
CA LYS A 141 -18.99 20.22 -3.86
C LYS A 141 -20.24 21.06 -3.67
N LEU A 142 -20.17 22.08 -2.84
CA LEU A 142 -21.31 22.95 -2.55
C LEU A 142 -21.75 23.79 -3.76
N GLY A 143 -23.00 24.23 -3.71
CA GLY A 143 -23.66 25.03 -4.75
C GLY A 143 -24.52 24.21 -5.71
N THR A 144 -25.00 24.88 -6.75
CA THR A 144 -25.89 24.31 -7.76
C THR A 144 -25.20 24.30 -9.13
N SER A 145 -25.29 23.17 -9.82
CA SER A 145 -24.81 23.05 -11.20
C SER A 145 -25.50 24.07 -12.11
N LYS A 146 -24.73 24.65 -13.03
CA LYS A 146 -25.27 25.56 -14.05
C LYS A 146 -26.03 24.78 -15.14
N SER A 147 -25.66 23.51 -15.35
CA SER A 147 -26.22 22.65 -16.38
C SER A 147 -27.54 22.03 -15.92
N LYS A 148 -28.63 22.37 -16.61
CA LYS A 148 -29.93 21.75 -16.34
C LYS A 148 -30.05 20.45 -17.12
N VAL A 149 -30.23 19.34 -16.41
CA VAL A 149 -30.47 18.03 -17.01
C VAL A 149 -31.93 17.93 -17.50
N SER A 150 -32.10 17.55 -18.76
CA SER A 150 -33.42 17.40 -19.40
C SER A 150 -34.23 16.25 -18.76
N LYS A 151 -35.56 16.28 -18.92
CA LYS A 151 -36.44 15.20 -18.42
C LYS A 151 -36.11 13.85 -19.06
N GLU A 152 -35.78 13.85 -20.35
CA GLU A 152 -35.42 12.66 -21.10
C GLU A 152 -34.14 12.00 -20.56
N ILE A 153 -33.09 12.78 -20.32
CA ILE A 153 -31.84 12.26 -19.74
C ILE A 153 -32.07 11.71 -18.33
N LYS A 154 -32.92 12.36 -17.53
CA LYS A 154 -33.32 11.85 -16.21
C LYS A 154 -34.03 10.50 -16.31
N GLU A 155 -34.93 10.34 -17.29
CA GLU A 155 -35.61 9.07 -17.54
C GLU A 155 -34.62 7.96 -17.92
N GLN A 156 -33.69 8.26 -18.84
CA GLN A 156 -32.65 7.33 -19.28
C GLN A 156 -31.62 6.99 -18.19
N SER A 157 -31.57 7.76 -17.11
CA SER A 157 -30.65 7.55 -15.99
C SER A 157 -31.32 6.91 -14.77
N LYS A 158 -32.59 6.51 -14.87
CA LYS A 158 -33.29 5.86 -13.75
C LYS A 158 -32.64 4.53 -13.37
N MET A 159 -32.62 4.29 -12.08
CA MET A 159 -32.31 2.99 -11.50
C MET A 159 -33.59 2.28 -11.09
N THR A 160 -33.55 0.95 -11.02
CA THR A 160 -34.65 0.20 -10.41
C THR A 160 -34.70 0.43 -8.91
N THR A 161 -35.81 0.05 -8.27
CA THR A 161 -35.96 0.17 -6.80
C THR A 161 -34.95 -0.72 -6.07
N GLU A 162 -34.64 -1.88 -6.65
CA GLU A 162 -33.68 -2.86 -6.13
C GLU A 162 -32.26 -2.28 -6.18
N GLU A 163 -31.87 -1.73 -7.34
CA GLU A 163 -30.59 -1.05 -7.50
C GLU A 163 -30.45 0.13 -6.55
N TRP A 164 -31.51 0.93 -6.38
CA TRP A 164 -31.49 2.05 -5.44
C TRP A 164 -31.22 1.57 -4.00
N LYS A 165 -31.94 0.54 -3.54
CA LYS A 165 -31.74 -0.02 -2.20
C LYS A 165 -30.36 -0.62 -2.03
N GLU A 166 -29.84 -1.30 -3.04
CA GLU A 166 -28.53 -1.92 -3.00
C GLU A 166 -27.39 -0.88 -3.01
N TYR A 167 -27.47 0.13 -3.89
CA TYR A 167 -26.37 1.05 -4.11
C TYR A 167 -26.30 2.12 -3.02
N PHE A 168 -27.43 2.59 -2.49
CA PHE A 168 -27.47 3.55 -1.37
C PHE A 168 -27.32 2.91 0.02
N ALA A 169 -26.89 1.63 0.10
CA ALA A 169 -26.52 0.99 1.35
C ALA A 169 -25.11 1.41 1.81
N GLY A 170 -24.92 1.54 3.13
CA GLY A 170 -23.60 1.89 3.71
C GLY A 170 -22.55 0.78 3.67
N HIS A 171 -22.93 -0.43 3.25
CA HIS A 171 -22.04 -1.60 3.16
C HIS A 171 -22.20 -2.29 1.82
N TRP A 172 -21.11 -2.44 1.07
CA TRP A 172 -21.09 -3.15 -0.20
C TRP A 172 -20.28 -4.43 -0.08
N ASN A 173 -20.83 -5.55 -0.57
CA ASN A 173 -20.23 -6.87 -0.46
C ASN A 173 -20.05 -7.49 -1.85
N PHE A 174 -18.89 -7.29 -2.47
CA PHE A 174 -18.52 -7.95 -3.71
C PHE A 174 -17.01 -8.17 -3.78
N GLY A 175 -16.59 -9.20 -4.51
CA GLY A 175 -15.17 -9.57 -4.65
C GLY A 175 -14.34 -8.50 -5.34
N GLY A 176 -13.06 -8.41 -4.98
CA GLY A 176 -12.09 -7.60 -5.73
C GLY A 176 -11.85 -8.14 -7.14
N ALA A 177 -11.30 -7.30 -8.02
CA ALA A 177 -10.86 -7.74 -9.33
C ALA A 177 -9.64 -8.65 -9.23
N LYS A 178 -9.54 -9.65 -10.13
CA LYS A 178 -8.30 -10.42 -10.29
C LYS A 178 -7.21 -9.47 -10.79
N GLN A 179 -6.10 -9.40 -10.06
CA GLN A 179 -4.95 -8.59 -10.43
C GLN A 179 -4.04 -9.43 -11.34
N ASP A 180 -3.97 -9.08 -12.62
CA ASP A 180 -2.97 -9.62 -13.55
C ASP A 180 -1.77 -8.65 -13.58
N GLY A 181 -0.64 -9.06 -12.99
CA GLY A 181 0.58 -8.24 -12.91
C GLY A 181 0.56 -7.15 -11.82
N HIS A 182 1.26 -6.04 -12.05
CA HIS A 182 1.44 -4.94 -11.08
C HIS A 182 0.19 -4.04 -10.92
N ILE A 183 -0.87 -4.30 -11.69
CA ILE A 183 -2.04 -3.42 -11.76
C ILE A 183 -2.87 -3.55 -10.48
N ALA A 184 -2.97 -2.46 -9.71
CA ALA A 184 -4.01 -2.33 -8.71
C ALA A 184 -5.29 -1.89 -9.39
N MET A 185 -6.34 -2.71 -9.31
CA MET A 185 -7.64 -2.34 -9.85
C MET A 185 -8.75 -2.73 -8.87
N PHE A 186 -9.68 -1.80 -8.64
CA PHE A 186 -11.00 -2.14 -8.17
C PHE A 186 -11.80 -2.77 -9.33
N PRO A 187 -12.80 -3.63 -9.04
CA PRO A 187 -13.66 -4.21 -10.06
C PRO A 187 -14.57 -3.14 -10.67
N GLU A 188 -14.97 -3.34 -11.93
CA GLU A 188 -15.87 -2.43 -12.68
C GLU A 188 -17.21 -2.17 -11.95
N GLU A 189 -17.66 -3.11 -11.11
CA GLU A 189 -18.87 -2.95 -10.31
C GLU A 189 -18.81 -1.73 -9.37
N LEU A 190 -17.62 -1.37 -8.85
CA LEU A 190 -17.45 -0.21 -7.98
C LEU A 190 -17.76 1.12 -8.71
N PRO A 191 -17.06 1.49 -9.81
CA PRO A 191 -17.37 2.71 -10.53
C PRO A 191 -18.75 2.65 -11.17
N LYS A 192 -19.22 1.49 -11.66
CA LYS A 192 -20.57 1.34 -12.21
C LYS A 192 -21.65 1.80 -11.21
N ARG A 193 -21.58 1.36 -9.96
CA ARG A 193 -22.52 1.78 -8.90
C ARG A 193 -22.48 3.29 -8.69
N LEU A 194 -21.29 3.84 -8.51
CA LEU A 194 -21.10 5.27 -8.25
C LEU A 194 -21.57 6.15 -9.42
N ILE A 195 -21.31 5.74 -10.66
CA ILE A 195 -21.79 6.43 -11.87
C ILE A 195 -23.31 6.42 -11.90
N LYS A 196 -23.95 5.27 -11.66
CA LYS A 196 -25.41 5.18 -11.62
C LYS A 196 -26.03 6.01 -10.48
N MET A 197 -25.36 6.13 -9.34
CA MET A 197 -25.82 6.93 -8.20
C MET A 197 -25.69 8.43 -8.44
N PHE A 198 -24.62 8.88 -9.10
CA PHE A 198 -24.17 10.27 -9.00
C PHE A 198 -23.91 10.98 -10.33
N ALA A 199 -24.10 10.33 -11.49
CA ALA A 199 -23.99 10.95 -12.80
C ALA A 199 -25.16 10.58 -13.72
N PHE A 200 -25.63 11.55 -14.50
CA PHE A 200 -26.61 11.36 -15.57
C PHE A 200 -25.94 10.92 -16.88
N LYS A 201 -26.73 10.36 -17.80
CA LYS A 201 -26.26 9.95 -19.13
C LYS A 201 -25.67 11.15 -19.88
N GLY A 202 -24.52 10.94 -20.53
CA GLY A 202 -23.76 11.98 -21.23
C GLY A 202 -22.91 12.89 -20.33
N GLU A 203 -23.03 12.81 -19.01
CA GLU A 203 -22.14 13.55 -18.11
C GLU A 203 -20.72 12.98 -18.09
N THR A 204 -19.77 13.77 -17.61
CA THR A 204 -18.33 13.45 -17.65
C THR A 204 -17.82 12.97 -16.29
N VAL A 205 -17.19 11.79 -16.28
CA VAL A 205 -16.56 11.16 -15.11
C VAL A 205 -15.04 11.33 -15.18
N LEU A 206 -14.41 11.78 -14.10
CA LEU A 206 -12.97 11.96 -14.01
C LEU A 206 -12.32 10.88 -13.14
N ASP A 207 -11.18 10.34 -13.58
CA ASP A 207 -10.28 9.53 -12.76
C ASP A 207 -8.84 10.08 -12.80
N PRO A 208 -8.37 10.83 -11.77
CA PRO A 208 -7.01 11.36 -11.73
C PRO A 208 -5.92 10.29 -11.58
N PHE A 209 -6.29 9.04 -11.23
CA PHE A 209 -5.37 7.91 -11.08
C PHE A 209 -5.89 6.71 -11.89
N MET A 210 -6.03 6.92 -13.21
CA MET A 210 -6.78 6.05 -14.12
C MET A 210 -6.28 4.59 -14.12
N GLY A 211 -4.97 4.36 -13.99
CA GLY A 211 -4.39 3.04 -14.09
C GLY A 211 -4.78 2.37 -15.40
N SER A 212 -5.30 1.15 -15.29
CA SER A 212 -5.78 0.36 -16.44
C SER A 212 -7.11 0.82 -17.06
N GLY A 213 -7.69 1.95 -16.64
CA GLY A 213 -8.89 2.51 -17.26
C GLY A 213 -10.22 1.87 -16.85
N THR A 214 -10.32 1.26 -15.67
CA THR A 214 -11.58 0.61 -15.21
C THR A 214 -12.73 1.62 -15.06
N THR A 215 -12.45 2.83 -14.55
CA THR A 215 -13.46 3.89 -14.43
C THR A 215 -13.98 4.33 -15.81
N SER A 216 -13.07 4.53 -16.77
CA SER A 216 -13.42 4.90 -18.15
C SER A 216 -14.23 3.81 -18.85
N LEU A 217 -13.91 2.54 -18.63
CA LEU A 217 -14.69 1.41 -19.15
C LEU A 217 -16.13 1.43 -18.61
N ALA A 218 -16.29 1.57 -17.29
CA ALA A 218 -17.61 1.64 -16.66
C ALA A 218 -18.41 2.85 -17.14
N ALA A 219 -17.77 4.01 -17.31
CA ALA A 219 -18.40 5.22 -17.85
C ALA A 219 -18.92 5.00 -19.27
N ARG A 220 -18.08 4.46 -20.17
CA ARG A 220 -18.48 4.15 -21.55
C ARG A 220 -19.65 3.16 -21.58
N ASN A 221 -19.56 2.07 -20.82
CA ASN A 221 -20.61 1.04 -20.77
C ASN A 221 -21.95 1.58 -20.23
N LEU A 222 -21.92 2.66 -19.46
CA LEU A 222 -23.09 3.39 -18.96
C LEU A 222 -23.42 4.65 -19.78
N GLU A 223 -22.83 4.83 -20.95
CA GLU A 223 -23.08 5.98 -21.84
C GLU A 223 -22.76 7.34 -21.18
N ARG A 224 -21.68 7.40 -20.40
CA ARG A 224 -21.09 8.63 -19.86
C ARG A 224 -19.75 8.91 -20.56
N ASN A 225 -19.38 10.17 -20.61
CA ASN A 225 -18.04 10.58 -21.03
C ASN A 225 -17.04 10.33 -19.90
N SER A 226 -15.76 10.20 -20.23
CA SER A 226 -14.72 10.04 -19.21
C SER A 226 -13.42 10.76 -19.56
N ILE A 227 -12.74 11.24 -18.53
CA ILE A 227 -11.38 11.80 -18.57
C ILE A 227 -10.55 11.01 -17.56
N GLY A 228 -9.36 10.58 -17.94
CA GLY A 228 -8.45 9.86 -17.06
C GLY A 228 -7.02 10.37 -17.18
N TYR A 229 -6.31 10.49 -16.06
CA TYR A 229 -4.89 10.80 -16.01
C TYR A 229 -4.10 9.57 -15.58
N GLU A 230 -3.00 9.28 -16.28
CA GLU A 230 -2.08 8.19 -15.97
C GLU A 230 -0.65 8.62 -16.30
N ILE A 231 0.27 8.39 -15.36
CA ILE A 231 1.67 8.80 -15.49
C ILE A 231 2.55 7.71 -16.11
N ASN A 232 2.19 6.44 -15.94
CA ASN A 232 2.92 5.33 -16.52
C ASN A 232 2.40 5.04 -17.95
N PRO A 233 3.23 5.23 -18.99
CA PRO A 233 2.84 4.94 -20.37
C PRO A 233 2.45 3.48 -20.62
N GLU A 234 2.99 2.52 -19.85
CA GLU A 234 2.61 1.11 -19.97
C GLU A 234 1.14 0.87 -19.59
N PHE A 235 0.63 1.58 -18.58
CA PHE A 235 -0.79 1.48 -18.20
C PHE A 235 -1.71 2.13 -19.21
N ILE A 236 -1.24 3.14 -19.95
CA ILE A 236 -2.00 3.74 -21.05
C ILE A 236 -2.25 2.70 -22.14
N GLU A 237 -1.24 1.90 -22.53
CA GLU A 237 -1.43 0.84 -23.52
C GLU A 237 -2.42 -0.24 -23.03
N ILE A 238 -2.33 -0.63 -21.76
CA ILE A 238 -3.30 -1.57 -21.16
C ILE A 238 -4.72 -0.97 -21.16
N ALA A 239 -4.86 0.33 -20.88
CA ALA A 239 -6.15 1.00 -20.92
C ALA A 239 -6.72 1.03 -22.35
N LYS A 240 -5.88 1.26 -23.37
CA LYS A 240 -6.28 1.20 -24.79
C LYS A 240 -6.81 -0.18 -25.18
N GLU A 241 -6.13 -1.24 -24.75
CA GLU A 241 -6.58 -2.62 -24.98
C GLU A 241 -7.91 -2.91 -24.26
N LYS A 242 -8.02 -2.53 -22.98
CA LYS A 242 -9.25 -2.73 -22.19
C LYS A 242 -10.44 -1.97 -22.77
N LEU A 243 -10.22 -0.76 -23.25
CA LEU A 243 -11.23 0.05 -23.93
C LEU A 243 -11.45 -0.41 -25.37
N ASN A 244 -10.63 -1.33 -25.90
CA ASN A 244 -10.78 -1.87 -27.24
C ASN A 244 -10.88 -0.76 -28.32
N ILE A 245 -10.01 0.25 -28.22
CA ILE A 245 -10.10 1.51 -28.98
C ILE A 245 -10.05 1.34 -30.51
N ASN A 246 -9.55 0.20 -30.98
CA ASN A 246 -9.42 -0.11 -32.41
C ASN A 246 -10.72 -0.64 -33.03
N GLN A 247 -11.75 -0.90 -32.21
CA GLN A 247 -13.06 -1.36 -32.66
C GLN A 247 -14.09 -0.27 -32.45
N SER A 248 -14.75 0.13 -33.53
CA SER A 248 -15.92 1.02 -33.44
C SER A 248 -17.05 0.32 -32.69
N ASP A 249 -17.64 1.03 -31.73
CA ASP A 249 -18.88 0.60 -31.10
C ASP A 249 -20.09 1.28 -31.75
N ILE A 250 -21.29 0.76 -31.44
CA ILE A 250 -22.56 1.27 -31.97
C ILE A 250 -22.82 2.71 -31.50
N ALA A 251 -22.25 3.10 -30.36
CA ALA A 251 -22.41 4.44 -29.78
C ALA A 251 -21.52 5.49 -30.48
N GLY A 252 -20.58 5.06 -31.33
CA GLY A 252 -19.64 5.96 -32.00
C GLY A 252 -18.65 6.60 -31.03
N THR A 253 -18.23 5.87 -29.98
CA THR A 253 -17.29 6.38 -28.98
C THR A 253 -15.98 6.82 -29.64
N THR A 254 -15.52 8.02 -29.28
CA THR A 254 -14.24 8.57 -29.71
C THR A 254 -13.24 8.51 -28.56
N TYR A 255 -11.95 8.40 -28.89
CA TYR A 255 -10.87 8.35 -27.91
C TYR A 255 -9.81 9.37 -28.30
N GLU A 256 -9.48 10.26 -27.36
CA GLU A 256 -8.43 11.26 -27.51
C GLU A 256 -7.34 11.01 -26.46
N PHE A 257 -6.09 10.92 -26.91
CA PHE A 257 -4.93 10.75 -26.04
C PHE A 257 -4.07 12.00 -26.11
N LEU A 258 -4.10 12.79 -25.06
CA LEU A 258 -3.38 14.05 -24.95
C LEU A 258 -2.24 13.91 -23.94
N LYS A 259 -1.16 14.68 -24.15
CA LYS A 259 -0.07 14.80 -23.19
C LYS A 259 -0.20 16.14 -22.48
N ASP A 260 -0.35 16.12 -21.17
CA ASP A 260 -0.37 17.31 -20.32
C ASP A 260 1.06 17.58 -19.82
N GLU A 261 1.65 18.72 -20.21
CA GLU A 261 2.98 19.11 -19.75
C GLU A 261 2.86 19.95 -18.49
N ILE A 262 3.46 19.44 -17.41
CA ILE A 262 3.44 20.10 -16.11
C ILE A 262 4.74 20.90 -15.95
N ASN A 263 4.61 22.22 -15.81
CA ASN A 263 5.68 23.11 -15.39
C ASN A 263 5.22 23.88 -14.14
N ILE A 264 5.00 23.14 -13.05
CA ILE A 264 4.60 23.70 -11.75
C ILE A 264 5.73 23.52 -10.75
N ASP A 265 5.93 24.54 -9.92
CA ASP A 265 6.77 24.46 -8.74
C ASP A 265 5.91 23.85 -7.62
N THR A 266 6.08 22.55 -7.37
CA THR A 266 5.29 21.80 -6.40
C THR A 266 5.32 22.43 -5.02
N GLU A 267 6.46 22.94 -4.56
CA GLU A 267 6.57 23.57 -3.25
C GLU A 267 5.76 24.86 -3.17
N LYS A 268 5.77 25.65 -4.24
CA LYS A 268 4.96 26.86 -4.32
C LYS A 268 3.46 26.54 -4.34
N GLU A 269 3.04 25.47 -5.01
CA GLU A 269 1.64 25.04 -4.99
C GLU A 269 1.22 24.53 -3.60
N LEU A 270 2.12 23.82 -2.91
CA LEU A 270 1.88 23.37 -1.53
C LEU A 270 1.74 24.54 -0.55
N ASP A 271 2.43 25.67 -0.78
CA ASP A 271 2.27 26.90 0.03
C ASP A 271 0.90 27.55 -0.14
N ASN A 272 0.24 27.33 -1.27
CA ASN A 272 -1.09 27.87 -1.55
C ASN A 272 -2.23 27.02 -0.95
N LEU A 273 -1.92 25.84 -0.41
CA LEU A 273 -2.92 24.97 0.21
C LEU A 273 -3.40 25.54 1.56
N PRO A 274 -4.68 25.31 1.95
CA PRO A 274 -5.22 25.83 3.19
C PRO A 274 -4.49 25.32 4.44
N TYR A 275 -3.90 24.12 4.36
CA TYR A 275 -2.92 23.64 5.33
C TYR A 275 -2.04 22.55 4.70
N ARG A 276 -0.86 22.35 5.28
CA ARG A 276 0.03 21.20 5.00
C ARG A 276 -0.10 20.17 6.11
N PHE A 277 -0.21 18.90 5.76
CA PHE A 277 -0.14 17.82 6.72
C PHE A 277 1.29 17.72 7.26
N VAL A 278 1.41 17.44 8.56
CA VAL A 278 2.69 17.22 9.25
C VAL A 278 2.61 15.89 10.00
N ASP A 279 3.55 14.97 9.77
CA ASP A 279 3.57 13.68 10.48
C ASP A 279 4.21 13.83 11.86
N PHE A 280 3.39 14.03 12.89
CA PHE A 280 3.86 14.11 14.28
C PHE A 280 4.49 12.82 14.84
N GLN A 281 4.38 11.70 14.13
CA GLN A 281 4.86 10.39 14.60
C GLN A 281 6.14 9.93 13.90
N ASN A 282 6.64 10.67 12.90
CA ASN A 282 7.79 10.32 12.04
C ASN A 282 7.85 8.81 11.77
N LEU A 283 6.86 8.30 11.04
CA LEU A 283 6.79 6.90 10.66
C LEU A 283 7.81 6.56 9.57
N ASP A 284 9.08 6.79 9.86
CA ASP A 284 10.15 6.53 8.92
C ASP A 284 10.40 5.04 8.78
N LYS A 285 10.55 4.67 7.52
CA LYS A 285 10.86 3.33 7.09
C LYS A 285 12.27 2.97 7.54
N LYS A 286 12.38 2.02 8.48
CA LYS A 286 13.67 1.49 8.93
C LYS A 286 14.28 0.52 7.90
N ILE A 287 13.44 -0.17 7.13
CA ILE A 287 13.86 -1.18 6.14
C ILE A 287 12.99 -1.12 4.89
N ASP A 288 13.63 -1.35 3.73
CA ASP A 288 12.96 -1.56 2.46
C ASP A 288 12.01 -2.77 2.41
N PRO A 289 10.68 -2.59 2.16
CA PRO A 289 9.77 -3.70 1.89
C PRO A 289 10.26 -4.65 0.79
N LYS A 290 10.99 -4.15 -0.23
CA LYS A 290 11.58 -5.01 -1.27
C LYS A 290 12.63 -5.97 -0.69
N LYS A 291 13.35 -5.59 0.37
CA LYS A 291 14.35 -6.44 1.02
C LYS A 291 13.72 -7.58 1.83
N LEU A 292 12.52 -7.41 2.36
CA LEU A 292 11.85 -8.45 3.15
C LEU A 292 10.45 -8.72 2.59
N GLN A 293 10.29 -9.81 1.85
CA GLN A 293 8.99 -10.20 1.31
C GLN A 293 8.30 -11.22 2.23
N PHE A 294 7.11 -10.89 2.68
CA PHE A 294 6.28 -11.80 3.49
C PHE A 294 5.06 -12.23 2.68
N GLY A 295 5.26 -13.21 1.79
CA GLY A 295 4.16 -13.91 1.09
C GLY A 295 3.25 -13.04 0.22
N SER A 296 3.64 -11.82 -0.11
CA SER A 296 2.83 -10.92 -0.93
C SER A 296 3.13 -11.19 -2.41
N LYS A 297 2.13 -11.59 -3.20
CA LYS A 297 2.23 -11.80 -4.66
C LYS A 297 2.35 -10.46 -5.42
N ILE A 298 3.28 -9.60 -5.04
CA ILE A 298 3.32 -8.20 -5.52
C ILE A 298 4.26 -8.02 -6.73
N ASP A 299 5.03 -9.04 -7.13
CA ASP A 299 6.02 -8.86 -8.19
C ASP A 299 6.13 -10.07 -9.15
N LYS A 300 6.16 -9.82 -10.46
CA LYS A 300 6.24 -10.83 -11.53
C LYS A 300 7.59 -11.57 -11.57
N ASN A 301 8.61 -11.05 -10.88
CA ASN A 301 9.90 -11.73 -10.72
C ASN A 301 9.95 -12.73 -9.55
N SER A 302 8.80 -13.14 -9.00
CA SER A 302 8.76 -14.18 -7.96
C SER A 302 8.94 -15.59 -8.55
N GLY A 303 10.12 -15.86 -9.13
CA GLY A 303 10.68 -17.20 -9.10
C GLY A 303 10.75 -17.64 -7.64
N GLN A 304 10.03 -18.71 -7.31
CA GLN A 304 9.96 -19.41 -6.00
C GLN A 304 10.15 -18.55 -4.74
N ARG A 305 9.05 -18.41 -3.96
CA ARG A 305 9.02 -18.08 -2.51
C ARG A 305 10.38 -18.24 -1.83
N GLU A 306 11.19 -17.19 -1.81
CA GLU A 306 12.40 -17.20 -0.99
C GLU A 306 12.01 -16.79 0.43
N GLU A 307 11.43 -17.75 1.17
CA GLU A 307 11.44 -17.74 2.64
C GLU A 307 12.87 -17.84 3.19
N TYR A 308 13.84 -18.05 2.30
CA TYR A 308 15.23 -18.29 2.62
C TYR A 308 16.15 -17.32 1.89
N PHE A 309 17.14 -16.83 2.59
CA PHE A 309 18.22 -15.98 2.12
C PHE A 309 19.51 -16.81 2.00
N THR A 310 20.56 -16.22 1.44
CA THR A 310 21.93 -16.71 1.62
C THR A 310 22.76 -15.65 2.32
N VAL A 311 23.76 -16.07 3.09
CA VAL A 311 24.69 -15.15 3.73
C VAL A 311 25.71 -14.69 2.68
N LYS A 312 25.72 -13.39 2.39
CA LYS A 312 26.63 -12.74 1.44
C LYS A 312 27.97 -12.43 2.10
N GLU A 313 27.93 -11.93 3.34
CA GLU A 313 29.12 -11.50 4.07
C GLU A 313 28.89 -11.58 5.59
N ILE A 314 29.94 -11.91 6.34
CA ILE A 314 29.94 -11.92 7.81
C ILE A 314 30.78 -10.74 8.29
N ILE A 315 30.09 -9.66 8.65
CA ILE A 315 30.70 -8.41 9.10
C ILE A 315 31.33 -8.62 10.48
N SER A 316 30.60 -9.26 11.40
CA SER A 316 31.06 -9.62 12.73
C SER A 316 30.37 -10.90 13.23
N PRO A 317 30.81 -11.51 14.33
CA PRO A 317 30.11 -12.66 14.92
C PRO A 317 28.65 -12.38 15.26
N VAL A 318 28.25 -11.12 15.39
CA VAL A 318 26.87 -10.70 15.69
C VAL A 318 26.19 -9.97 14.53
N LEU A 319 26.91 -9.59 13.47
CA LEU A 319 26.38 -8.87 12.30
C LEU A 319 26.62 -9.64 11.01
N VAL A 320 25.55 -9.94 10.29
CA VAL A 320 25.58 -10.71 9.04
C VAL A 320 24.85 -9.95 7.93
N LYS A 321 25.44 -9.93 6.74
CA LYS A 321 24.85 -9.34 5.54
C LYS A 321 24.32 -10.44 4.62
N LEU A 322 23.07 -10.31 4.21
CA LEU A 322 22.36 -11.26 3.36
C LEU A 322 22.51 -10.91 1.87
N ASN A 323 22.09 -11.82 0.99
CA ASN A 323 22.16 -11.67 -0.47
C ASN A 323 21.38 -10.48 -1.04
N ASN A 324 20.34 -10.02 -0.35
CA ASN A 324 19.57 -8.81 -0.65
C ASN A 324 20.16 -7.52 -0.05
N ASP A 325 21.42 -7.56 0.39
CA ASP A 325 22.14 -6.47 1.07
C ASP A 325 21.50 -6.00 2.40
N LEU A 326 20.62 -6.80 3.00
CA LEU A 326 20.13 -6.55 4.35
C LEU A 326 21.19 -6.96 5.39
N ILE A 327 21.53 -6.04 6.29
CA ILE A 327 22.38 -6.32 7.45
C ILE A 327 21.48 -6.64 8.64
N VAL A 328 21.75 -7.77 9.29
CA VAL A 328 20.99 -8.26 10.44
C VAL A 328 21.89 -8.53 11.63
N ARG A 329 21.40 -8.21 12.82
CA ARG A 329 22.03 -8.51 14.09
C ARG A 329 21.47 -9.80 14.69
N LEU A 330 22.34 -10.68 15.14
CA LEU A 330 21.96 -11.94 15.78
C LEU A 330 21.58 -11.70 17.25
N ILE A 331 20.35 -12.06 17.62
CA ILE A 331 19.82 -11.89 18.98
C ILE A 331 20.51 -12.85 19.96
N GLY A 332 20.77 -12.33 21.17
CA GLY A 332 21.20 -13.10 22.33
C GLY A 332 22.69 -13.41 22.39
N ILE A 333 23.49 -12.92 21.43
CA ILE A 333 24.93 -13.17 21.39
C ILE A 333 25.72 -11.87 21.48
N LYS A 334 26.84 -11.92 22.20
CA LYS A 334 27.83 -10.86 22.36
C LYS A 334 29.18 -11.36 21.84
N GLU A 335 29.91 -10.46 21.19
CA GLU A 335 31.24 -10.77 20.67
C GLU A 335 32.23 -11.10 21.78
N LYS A 336 32.93 -12.22 21.63
CA LYS A 336 34.06 -12.60 22.46
C LYS A 336 35.34 -12.24 21.72
N LYS A 337 35.98 -11.13 22.11
CA LYS A 337 37.14 -10.56 21.39
C LYS A 337 38.24 -11.59 21.08
N SER A 338 38.50 -12.53 21.98
CA SER A 338 39.51 -13.58 21.79
C SER A 338 39.13 -14.65 20.76
N ALA A 339 37.85 -14.82 20.45
CA ALA A 339 37.32 -15.85 19.55
C ALA A 339 36.71 -15.28 18.26
N ASN A 340 36.73 -13.96 18.04
CA ASN A 340 36.05 -13.30 16.93
C ASN A 340 36.45 -13.87 15.55
N GLY A 341 37.73 -14.19 15.33
CA GLY A 341 38.19 -14.81 14.08
C GLY A 341 37.57 -16.18 13.85
N SER A 342 37.64 -17.06 14.85
CA SER A 342 37.06 -18.40 14.81
C SER A 342 35.53 -18.37 14.69
N ALA A 343 34.87 -17.42 15.34
CA ALA A 343 33.43 -17.22 15.26
C ALA A 343 32.97 -16.82 13.85
N LYS A 344 33.70 -15.91 13.20
CA LYS A 344 33.46 -15.54 11.79
C LYS A 344 33.66 -16.74 10.87
N GLN A 345 34.74 -17.50 11.05
CA GLN A 345 35.02 -18.68 10.25
C GLN A 345 33.94 -19.75 10.43
N PHE A 346 33.51 -20.00 11.66
CA PHE A 346 32.42 -20.92 11.96
C PHE A 346 31.12 -20.54 11.25
N LEU A 347 30.71 -19.27 11.32
CA LEU A 347 29.54 -18.78 10.60
C LEU A 347 29.71 -18.97 9.10
N PHE A 348 30.90 -18.69 8.56
CA PHE A 348 31.18 -18.85 7.14
C PHE A 348 31.02 -20.32 6.73
N ASP A 349 31.66 -21.24 7.43
CA ASP A 349 31.62 -22.67 7.12
C ASP A 349 30.20 -23.25 7.23
N LYS A 350 29.43 -22.82 8.24
CA LYS A 350 28.04 -23.27 8.42
C LYS A 350 27.07 -22.68 7.40
N THR A 351 27.34 -21.49 6.86
CA THR A 351 26.40 -20.77 5.98
C THR A 351 26.79 -20.83 4.50
N LYS A 352 28.04 -21.17 4.17
CA LYS A 352 28.53 -21.30 2.80
C LYS A 352 27.72 -22.33 2.01
N GLY A 353 27.12 -21.87 0.91
CA GLY A 353 26.26 -22.72 0.06
C GLY A 353 24.96 -23.16 0.73
N GLN A 354 24.65 -22.67 1.94
CA GLN A 354 23.43 -22.98 2.66
C GLN A 354 22.41 -21.84 2.55
N LYS A 355 21.14 -22.22 2.58
CA LYS A 355 20.01 -21.29 2.68
C LYS A 355 19.67 -21.05 4.15
N VAL A 356 19.33 -19.81 4.51
CA VAL A 356 19.03 -19.38 5.89
C VAL A 356 17.66 -18.70 5.98
N PHE A 357 16.98 -18.77 7.12
CA PHE A 357 15.75 -18.02 7.37
C PHE A 357 15.81 -17.34 8.74
N MET A 358 14.98 -16.30 8.91
CA MET A 358 14.98 -15.46 10.11
C MET A 358 13.70 -15.65 10.91
N LYS A 359 13.83 -15.61 12.24
CA LYS A 359 12.71 -15.36 13.16
C LYS A 359 13.01 -14.12 13.99
N PHE A 360 11.98 -13.43 14.45
CA PHE A 360 12.10 -12.18 15.18
C PHE A 360 11.60 -12.33 16.61
N ASP A 361 12.21 -11.61 17.55
CA ASP A 361 11.72 -11.46 18.93
C ASP A 361 10.85 -10.19 19.07
N ASN A 362 10.44 -9.83 20.27
CA ASN A 362 9.62 -8.65 20.56
C ASN A 362 10.33 -7.36 20.13
N GLN A 363 11.59 -7.19 20.53
CA GLN A 363 12.43 -6.10 20.06
C GLN A 363 12.95 -6.42 18.65
N LYS A 364 12.61 -5.56 17.68
CA LYS A 364 12.97 -5.75 16.27
C LYS A 364 14.27 -5.06 15.87
N TYR A 365 14.67 -4.03 16.61
CA TYR A 365 15.81 -3.17 16.28
C TYR A 365 16.65 -2.93 17.52
N ASP A 366 17.96 -2.87 17.33
CA ASP A 366 18.90 -2.40 18.36
C ASP A 366 19.02 -0.86 18.35
N ASP A 367 19.80 -0.31 19.29
CA ASP A 367 20.03 1.13 19.41
C ASP A 367 20.77 1.74 18.21
N GLN A 368 21.38 0.89 17.37
CA GLN A 368 22.07 1.28 16.13
C GLN A 368 21.16 1.11 14.90
N ASN A 369 19.85 0.86 15.10
CA ASN A 369 18.86 0.60 14.06
C ASN A 369 19.14 -0.64 13.18
N ASN A 370 19.93 -1.61 13.64
CA ASN A 370 20.09 -2.89 12.95
C ASN A 370 18.87 -3.79 13.20
N LEU A 371 18.39 -4.50 12.18
CA LEU A 371 17.33 -5.49 12.32
C LEU A 371 17.83 -6.69 13.14
N MET A 372 17.18 -6.98 14.25
CA MET A 372 17.55 -8.08 15.13
C MET A 372 16.80 -9.37 14.77
N CYS A 373 17.51 -10.49 14.68
CA CYS A 373 16.91 -11.78 14.33
C CYS A 373 17.57 -13.01 15.01
N TYR A 374 16.79 -14.08 15.07
CA TYR A 374 17.26 -15.44 15.24
C TYR A 374 17.49 -16.05 13.87
N LEU A 375 18.73 -16.42 13.56
CA LEU A 375 19.12 -16.94 12.25
C LEU A 375 19.18 -18.47 12.28
N TYR A 376 18.51 -19.09 11.31
CA TYR A 376 18.44 -20.54 11.17
C TYR A 376 18.91 -20.96 9.78
N LEU A 377 19.59 -22.09 9.68
CA LEU A 377 19.78 -22.77 8.39
C LEU A 377 18.47 -23.42 7.94
N LYS A 378 18.34 -23.73 6.64
CA LYS A 378 17.15 -24.40 6.06
C LYS A 378 16.78 -25.71 6.76
N ASN A 379 17.76 -26.46 7.25
CA ASN A 379 17.57 -27.67 8.05
C ASN A 379 17.16 -27.40 9.52
N LYS A 380 16.84 -26.15 9.86
CA LYS A 380 16.45 -25.65 11.20
C LYS A 380 17.58 -25.60 12.24
N THR A 381 18.86 -25.73 11.84
CA THR A 381 19.99 -25.47 12.75
C THR A 381 19.96 -24.02 13.21
N PHE A 382 19.92 -23.80 14.52
CA PHE A 382 19.86 -22.46 15.13
C PHE A 382 21.27 -21.90 15.34
N LEU A 383 21.68 -20.95 14.50
CA LEU A 383 23.06 -20.47 14.46
C LEU A 383 23.44 -19.66 15.72
N ASN A 384 22.56 -18.79 16.21
CA ASN A 384 22.83 -17.97 17.40
C ASN A 384 23.21 -18.85 18.61
N ALA A 385 22.46 -19.92 18.85
CA ALA A 385 22.74 -20.83 19.97
C ALA A 385 24.00 -21.68 19.76
N HIS A 386 24.35 -22.03 18.51
CA HIS A 386 25.57 -22.80 18.24
C HIS A 386 26.83 -21.98 18.53
N LEU A 387 26.83 -20.68 18.23
CA LEU A 387 27.97 -19.83 18.57
C LEU A 387 28.29 -19.84 20.06
N ILE A 388 27.27 -19.91 20.93
CA ILE A 388 27.46 -20.02 22.38
C ILE A 388 27.96 -21.41 22.77
N LYS A 389 27.34 -22.47 22.22
CA LYS A 389 27.74 -23.87 22.51
C LYS A 389 29.19 -24.18 22.16
N GLU A 390 29.69 -23.61 21.08
CA GLU A 390 31.07 -23.79 20.65
C GLU A 390 32.05 -22.83 21.38
N GLY A 391 31.57 -22.05 22.35
CA GLY A 391 32.38 -21.07 23.09
C GLY A 391 32.89 -19.88 22.26
N LEU A 392 32.29 -19.67 21.08
CA LEU A 392 32.67 -18.66 20.08
C LEU A 392 32.01 -17.30 20.33
N ALA A 393 30.94 -17.26 21.11
CA ALA A 393 30.25 -16.05 21.55
C ALA A 393 29.74 -16.21 22.99
N GLU A 394 29.52 -15.09 23.66
CA GLU A 394 28.92 -15.05 25.00
C GLU A 394 27.43 -14.75 24.89
N PRO A 395 26.58 -15.24 25.81
CA PRO A 395 25.20 -14.77 25.93
C PRO A 395 25.17 -13.28 26.21
N ASP A 396 24.42 -12.54 25.41
CA ASP A 396 24.14 -11.14 25.69
C ASP A 396 23.09 -11.06 26.82
N THR A 397 23.41 -10.42 27.93
CA THR A 397 22.50 -10.26 29.08
C THR A 397 21.92 -8.85 29.18
N GLN A 398 22.32 -7.94 28.29
CA GLN A 398 21.97 -6.51 28.35
C GLN A 398 20.50 -6.24 28.05
N PHE A 399 19.83 -7.14 27.33
CA PHE A 399 18.43 -6.97 26.92
C PHE A 399 17.61 -8.23 27.24
N GLU A 400 16.29 -8.08 27.31
CA GLU A 400 15.36 -9.18 27.48
C GLU A 400 14.96 -9.80 26.14
N PHE A 401 15.04 -11.13 26.03
CA PHE A 401 14.65 -11.88 24.83
C PHE A 401 14.18 -13.28 25.18
N LYS A 402 13.37 -13.88 24.31
CA LYS A 402 12.63 -15.13 24.54
C LYS A 402 13.49 -16.31 24.98
N TYR A 403 14.73 -16.38 24.51
CA TYR A 403 15.63 -17.51 24.77
C TYR A 403 16.75 -17.21 25.79
N LYS A 404 16.66 -16.12 26.55
CA LYS A 404 17.71 -15.64 27.46
C LYS A 404 18.19 -16.71 28.45
N GLU A 405 17.27 -17.29 29.22
CA GLU A 405 17.59 -18.38 30.17
C GLU A 405 18.24 -19.59 29.49
N LYS A 406 17.81 -19.93 28.27
CA LYS A 406 18.40 -21.04 27.53
C LYS A 406 19.83 -20.72 27.12
N PHE A 407 20.09 -19.50 26.67
CA PHE A 407 21.41 -19.06 26.23
C PHE A 407 22.40 -19.01 27.40
N ILE A 408 21.97 -18.55 28.57
CA ILE A 408 22.77 -18.56 29.80
C ILE A 408 23.11 -20.00 30.20
N ASN A 409 22.14 -20.92 30.18
CA ASN A 409 22.37 -22.32 30.55
C ASN A 409 23.29 -23.09 29.58
N LEU A 410 23.43 -22.65 28.33
CA LEU A 410 24.33 -23.26 27.35
C LEU A 410 25.81 -23.06 27.71
N LEU A 411 26.17 -21.97 28.38
CA LEU A 411 27.52 -21.81 28.94
C LEU A 411 27.78 -22.86 30.03
N ASN A 412 26.86 -23.00 30.98
CA ASN A 412 27.01 -23.88 32.15
C ASN A 412 27.12 -25.37 31.80
N THR A 413 26.67 -25.78 30.60
CA THR A 413 26.80 -27.16 30.12
C THR A 413 28.12 -27.41 29.38
N THR A 414 28.80 -26.36 28.94
CA THR A 414 30.07 -26.46 28.20
C THR A 414 31.27 -26.45 29.17
N ASP A 415 31.13 -25.84 30.34
CA ASP A 415 32.14 -25.86 31.42
C ASP A 415 32.12 -27.15 32.28
N ALA A 416 31.19 -28.10 32.01
CA ALA A 416 31.04 -29.37 32.72
C ALA A 416 31.53 -30.60 31.92
N GLN A 417 32.17 -30.38 30.77
CA GLN A 417 32.94 -31.37 29.99
C GLN A 417 34.40 -30.95 29.96
#